data_AF-A0A6A7RQC5-F1
#
_entry.id   AF-A0A6A7RQC5-F1
#
_cell.length_a   1.000
_cell.length_b   1.000
_cell.length_c   1.000
_cell.angle_alpha   90.00
_cell.angle_beta   90.00
_cell.angle_gamma   90.00
#
_symmetry.space_group_name_H-M   'P 1'
#
loop_
_entity.id
_entity.type
_entity.pdbx_description
1 polymer ?
#
loop_
_entity_poly.entity_id
_entity_poly.type
_entity_poly.pdbx_seq_one_letter_code
_entity_poly.pdbx_strand_id
1 'polypeptide(L)'
;MSALSAKIRKARELRVEAGGFVFTVLRPTPLEREETIRGESAARGILSLVVGWENVTEGDLIPGGDPHPLPFDAEACAEWLSDRPDLFAGIADAVVKGFEAHVLKIEDALKN
;
A
#
# COMPACT_ATOMS: atom_id res chain seq x y z
N MET A 1 -14.63 -2.79 13.45
CA MET A 1 -14.68 -3.48 12.14
C MET A 1 -15.37 -4.84 12.35
N SER A 2 -16.25 -5.29 11.46
CA SER A 2 -16.88 -6.61 11.59
C SER A 2 -15.93 -7.70 11.09
N ALA A 3 -16.13 -8.94 11.54
CA ALA A 3 -15.32 -10.07 11.06
C ALA A 3 -15.41 -10.24 9.53
N LEU A 4 -16.57 -9.93 8.94
CA LEU A 4 -16.77 -9.97 7.50
C LEU A 4 -16.04 -8.82 6.79
N SER A 5 -16.10 -7.59 7.31
CA SER A 5 -15.41 -6.47 6.68
C SER A 5 -13.88 -6.60 6.77
N ALA A 6 -13.35 -7.23 7.82
CA ALA A 6 -11.94 -7.60 7.89
C ALA A 6 -11.53 -8.59 6.79
N LYS A 7 -12.35 -9.62 6.53
CA LYS A 7 -12.12 -10.58 5.44
C LYS A 7 -12.15 -9.91 4.06
N ILE A 8 -13.11 -9.01 3.83
CA ILE A 8 -13.20 -8.23 2.59
C ILE A 8 -11.98 -7.34 2.40
N ARG A 9 -11.49 -6.69 3.47
CA ARG A 9 -10.26 -5.89 3.43
C ARG A 9 -9.04 -6.75 3.12
N LYS A 10 -8.90 -7.89 3.80
CA LYS A 10 -7.79 -8.83 3.59
C LYS A 10 -7.72 -9.38 2.17
N ALA A 11 -8.87 -9.59 1.52
CA ALA A 11 -8.92 -10.03 0.12
C ALA A 11 -8.36 -8.99 -0.89
N ARG A 12 -8.12 -7.75 -0.45
CA ARG A 12 -7.53 -6.68 -1.26
C ARG A 12 -6.03 -6.47 -0.99
N GLU A 13 -5.44 -7.21 -0.06
CA GLU A 13 -4.03 -7.08 0.29
C GLU A 13 -3.13 -7.59 -0.83
N LEU A 14 -2.11 -6.80 -1.14
CA LEU A 14 -1.01 -7.11 -2.04
C LEU A 14 0.29 -6.98 -1.26
N ARG A 15 1.20 -7.93 -1.47
CA ARG A 15 2.57 -7.85 -0.93
C ARG A 15 3.48 -7.25 -1.99
N VAL A 16 4.29 -6.28 -1.59
CA VAL A 16 5.20 -5.53 -2.46
C VAL A 16 6.58 -5.53 -1.85
N GLU A 17 7.57 -6.04 -2.57
CA GLU A 17 8.97 -6.02 -2.13
C GLU A 17 9.66 -4.78 -2.73
N ALA A 18 10.28 -3.96 -1.89
CA ALA A 18 11.01 -2.77 -2.32
C ALA A 18 12.18 -2.49 -1.39
N GLY A 19 13.39 -2.36 -1.95
CA GLY A 19 14.60 -2.00 -1.20
C GLY A 19 14.96 -2.94 -0.03
N GLY A 20 14.56 -4.21 -0.10
CA GLY A 20 14.78 -5.20 0.97
C GLY A 20 13.65 -5.24 2.03
N PHE A 21 12.70 -4.31 1.97
CA PHE A 21 11.51 -4.28 2.80
C PHE A 21 10.32 -4.93 2.09
N VAL A 22 9.35 -5.38 2.89
CA VAL A 22 8.07 -5.86 2.34
C VAL A 22 6.95 -4.96 2.84
N PHE A 23 6.17 -4.42 1.93
CA PHE A 23 5.00 -3.62 2.23
C PHE A 23 3.73 -4.41 1.93
N THR A 24 2.76 -4.33 2.84
CA THR A 24 1.40 -4.79 2.58
C THR A 24 0.57 -3.58 2.17
N VAL A 25 0.05 -3.61 0.95
CA VAL A 25 -0.74 -2.51 0.38
C VAL A 25 -2.13 -3.00 0.02
N LEU A 26 -3.12 -2.13 0.10
CA LEU A 26 -4.46 -2.42 -0.37
C LEU A 26 -4.60 -2.02 -1.82
N ARG A 27 -5.03 -2.97 -2.64
CA ARG A 27 -5.59 -2.64 -3.95
C ARG A 27 -6.79 -1.69 -3.75
N PRO A 28 -6.79 -0.49 -4.35
CA PRO A 28 -7.87 0.47 -4.19
C PRO A 28 -9.16 -0.06 -4.80
N THR A 29 -10.29 0.25 -4.17
CA THR A 29 -11.61 0.13 -4.77
C THR A 29 -11.81 1.19 -5.86
N PRO A 30 -12.80 1.00 -6.75
CA PRO A 30 -13.20 2.06 -7.67
C PRO A 30 -13.55 3.38 -6.97
N LEU A 31 -14.16 3.34 -5.79
CA LEU A 31 -14.48 4.55 -5.00
C LEU A 31 -13.21 5.23 -4.45
N GLU A 32 -12.33 4.47 -3.78
CA GLU A 32 -11.04 4.99 -3.27
C GLU A 32 -10.18 5.58 -4.41
N ARG A 33 -10.25 5.00 -5.62
CA ARG A 33 -9.55 5.56 -6.79
C ARG A 33 -10.08 6.94 -7.19
N GLU A 34 -11.41 7.10 -7.27
CA GLU A 34 -12.00 8.40 -7.62
C GLU A 34 -11.79 9.45 -6.51
N GLU A 35 -11.92 9.06 -5.25
CA GLU A 35 -11.83 9.98 -4.11
C GLU A 35 -10.39 10.40 -3.80
N THR A 36 -9.42 9.48 -3.85
CA THR A 36 -8.09 9.71 -3.28
C THR A 36 -6.97 9.73 -4.33
N ILE A 37 -7.17 9.11 -5.49
CA ILE A 37 -6.11 8.95 -6.51
C ILE A 37 -6.32 9.91 -7.70
N ARG A 38 -7.53 10.44 -7.91
CA ARG A 38 -7.85 11.34 -9.03
C ARG A 38 -7.74 12.85 -8.71
N GLY A 39 -7.51 13.21 -7.45
CA GLY A 39 -7.37 14.60 -6.97
C GLY A 39 -5.92 15.12 -6.95
N GLU A 40 -5.71 16.27 -6.30
CA GLU A 40 -4.40 16.99 -6.24
C GLU A 40 -3.26 16.22 -5.54
N SER A 41 -3.54 15.07 -4.90
CA SER A 41 -2.53 14.32 -4.16
C SER A 41 -2.62 12.80 -4.33
N ALA A 42 -2.55 12.34 -5.58
CA ALA A 42 -2.49 10.92 -5.92
C ALA A 42 -1.41 10.16 -5.10
N ALA A 43 -0.27 10.79 -4.83
CA ALA A 43 0.78 10.21 -4.00
C ALA A 43 0.34 9.98 -2.55
N ARG A 44 -0.35 10.94 -1.93
CA ARG A 44 -0.90 10.76 -0.57
C ARG A 44 -2.01 9.72 -0.54
N GLY A 45 -2.80 9.61 -1.62
CA GLY A 45 -3.77 8.54 -1.79
C GLY A 45 -3.15 7.15 -1.89
N ILE A 46 -1.97 7.02 -2.50
CA ILE A 46 -1.24 5.76 -2.54
C ILE A 46 -0.65 5.42 -1.16
N LEU A 47 -0.07 6.40 -0.47
CA LEU A 47 0.50 6.20 0.87
C LEU A 47 -0.54 5.71 1.88
N SER A 48 -1.78 6.20 1.82
CA SER A 48 -2.86 5.77 2.71
C SER A 48 -3.32 4.32 2.49
N LEU A 49 -2.93 3.70 1.38
CA LEU A 49 -3.22 2.29 1.08
C LEU A 49 -2.17 1.33 1.65
N VAL A 50 -1.05 1.82 2.17
CA VAL A 50 -0.08 0.99 2.87
C VAL A 50 -0.63 0.67 4.26
N VAL A 51 -0.77 -0.62 4.56
CA VAL A 51 -1.41 -1.12 5.80
C VAL A 51 -0.53 -2.06 6.60
N GLY A 52 0.72 -2.27 6.16
CA GLY A 52 1.69 -3.09 6.85
C GLY A 52 3.08 -2.94 6.24
N TRP A 53 4.09 -3.24 7.05
CA TRP A 53 5.45 -3.46 6.60
C TRP A 53 6.05 -4.68 7.30
N GLU A 54 7.13 -5.22 6.76
CA GLU A 54 7.98 -6.24 7.36
C GLU A 54 9.45 -5.90 7.06
N ASN A 55 10.34 -6.38 7.94
CA ASN A 55 11.78 -6.10 7.90
C ASN A 55 12.16 -4.62 8.05
N VAL A 56 11.28 -3.81 8.63
CA VAL A 56 11.56 -2.42 8.98
C VAL A 56 12.00 -2.35 10.44
N THR A 57 13.08 -1.61 10.71
CA THR A 57 13.57 -1.27 12.05
C THR A 57 13.51 0.25 12.24
N GLU A 58 13.62 0.73 13.47
CA GLU A 58 13.68 2.19 13.69
C GLU A 58 14.97 2.77 13.10
N GLY A 59 16.07 2.00 13.09
CA GLY A 59 17.33 2.37 12.44
C GLY A 59 17.23 2.61 10.92
N ASP A 60 16.24 2.02 10.24
CA ASP A 60 15.99 2.26 8.81
C ASP A 60 15.27 3.59 8.55
N LEU A 61 14.51 4.08 9.54
CA LEU A 61 13.74 5.32 9.47
C LEU A 61 14.57 6.51 9.97
N ILE A 62 15.32 6.33 11.04
CA ILE A 62 16.07 7.39 11.73
C ILE A 62 17.49 6.90 12.05
N PRO A 63 18.54 7.65 11.69
CA PRO A 63 19.92 7.27 12.01
C PRO A 63 20.13 7.05 13.51
N GLY A 64 20.62 5.86 13.88
CA GLY A 64 20.88 5.49 15.28
C GLY A 64 19.67 4.98 16.05
N GLY A 65 18.54 4.71 15.37
CA GLY A 65 17.36 4.07 15.97
C GLY A 65 17.57 2.62 16.39
N ASP A 66 16.57 2.07 17.09
CA ASP A 66 16.57 0.68 17.55
C ASP A 66 16.63 -0.33 16.37
N PRO A 67 17.51 -1.36 16.42
CA PRO A 67 17.67 -2.36 15.35
C PRO A 67 16.65 -3.51 15.41
N HIS A 68 15.73 -3.53 16.36
CA HIS A 68 14.70 -4.57 16.45
C HIS A 68 13.55 -4.30 15.46
N PRO A 69 12.79 -5.34 15.07
CA PRO A 69 11.64 -5.17 14.19
C PRO A 69 10.64 -4.15 14.74
N LEU A 70 10.33 -3.15 13.92
CA LEU A 70 9.43 -2.05 14.26
C LEU A 70 7.99 -2.43 13.89
N PRO A 71 7.02 -2.36 14.83
CA PRO A 71 5.61 -2.53 14.51
C PRO A 71 5.14 -1.52 13.45
N PHE A 72 4.18 -1.92 12.61
CA PHE A 72 3.67 -1.03 11.57
C PHE A 72 2.98 0.21 12.15
N ASP A 73 3.41 1.37 11.69
CA ASP A 73 2.79 2.66 11.94
C ASP A 73 2.53 3.38 10.62
N ALA A 74 1.27 3.74 10.37
CA ALA A 74 0.85 4.31 9.09
C ALA A 74 1.38 5.75 8.89
N GLU A 75 1.50 6.53 9.96
CA GLU A 75 1.97 7.93 9.88
C GLU A 75 3.48 7.95 9.61
N ALA A 76 4.25 7.15 10.36
CA ALA A 76 5.68 6.98 10.13
C ALA A 76 5.98 6.40 8.74
N CYS A 77 5.18 5.45 8.26
CA CYS A 77 5.32 4.91 6.91
C CYS A 77 5.08 5.98 5.84
N ALA A 78 4.03 6.81 5.99
CA ALA A 78 3.76 7.88 5.05
C ALA A 78 4.85 8.96 5.05
N GLU A 79 5.42 9.29 6.21
CA GLU A 79 6.53 10.23 6.33
C GLU A 79 7.79 9.67 5.67
N TRP A 80 8.18 8.44 6.02
CA TRP A 80 9.39 7.80 5.50
C TRP A 80 9.34 7.57 3.99
N LEU A 81 8.21 7.06 3.46
CA LEU A 81 8.05 6.83 2.03
C LEU A 81 7.97 8.14 1.23
N SER A 82 7.60 9.25 1.85
CA SER A 82 7.55 10.55 1.17
C SER A 82 8.94 11.08 0.78
N ASP A 83 10.00 10.62 1.46
CA ASP A 83 11.40 10.95 1.16
C ASP A 83 12.17 9.78 0.52
N ARG A 84 11.47 8.68 0.19
CA ARG A 84 12.06 7.45 -0.40
C ARG A 84 11.42 7.13 -1.76
N PRO A 85 11.69 7.92 -2.81
CA PRO A 85 11.12 7.70 -4.15
C PRO A 85 11.49 6.33 -4.73
N ASP A 86 12.65 5.77 -4.33
CA ASP A 86 13.10 4.43 -4.71
C ASP A 86 12.16 3.32 -4.19
N LEU A 87 11.63 3.47 -2.98
CA LEU A 87 10.66 2.54 -2.40
C LEU A 87 9.24 2.84 -2.92
N PHE A 88 8.88 4.12 -2.94
CA PHE A 88 7.54 4.57 -3.31
C PHE A 88 7.16 4.19 -4.74
N ALA A 89 8.10 4.23 -5.69
CA ALA A 89 7.83 3.87 -7.08
C ALA A 89 7.31 2.42 -7.23
N GLY A 90 7.89 1.47 -6.50
CA GLY A 90 7.44 0.06 -6.53
C GLY A 90 6.05 -0.12 -5.92
N ILE A 91 5.75 0.61 -4.85
CA ILE A 91 4.44 0.63 -4.21
C ILE A 91 3.38 1.20 -5.15
N ALA A 92 3.66 2.35 -5.77
CA ALA A 92 2.74 3.00 -6.70
C ALA A 92 2.42 2.09 -7.91
N ASP A 93 3.43 1.46 -8.50
CA ASP A 93 3.26 0.52 -9.60
C ASP A 93 2.40 -0.69 -9.21
N ALA A 94 2.64 -1.27 -8.03
CA ALA A 94 1.84 -2.39 -7.54
C ALA A 94 0.37 -2.02 -7.30
N VAL A 95 0.11 -0.81 -6.79
CA VAL A 95 -1.25 -0.28 -6.59
C VAL A 95 -1.99 -0.12 -7.92
N VAL A 96 -1.33 0.47 -8.93
CA VAL A 96 -1.90 0.68 -10.27
C VAL A 96 -2.19 -0.67 -10.94
N LYS A 97 -1.19 -1.56 -11.03
CA LYS A 97 -1.34 -2.89 -11.65
C LYS A 97 -2.38 -3.74 -10.94
N GLY A 98 -2.43 -3.66 -9.61
CA GLY A 98 -3.43 -4.36 -8.82
C GLY A 98 -4.86 -3.92 -9.16
N PHE A 99 -5.07 -2.61 -9.34
CA PHE A 99 -6.36 -2.07 -9.76
C PHE A 99 -6.74 -2.51 -11.17
N GLU A 100 -5.83 -2.35 -12.14
CA GLU A 100 -6.06 -2.74 -13.53
C GLU A 100 -6.41 -4.22 -13.67
N ALA A 101 -5.67 -5.11 -12.98
CA ALA A 101 -5.94 -6.53 -12.97
C ALA A 101 -7.31 -6.88 -12.37
N HIS A 102 -7.79 -6.08 -11.41
CA HIS A 102 -9.12 -6.25 -10.83
C HIS A 102 -10.22 -5.83 -11.79
N VAL A 103 -10.07 -4.69 -12.46
CA VAL A 103 -11.04 -4.21 -13.46
C VAL A 103 -11.16 -5.21 -14.60
N LEU A 104 -10.03 -5.69 -15.14
CA LEU A 104 -10.01 -6.70 -16.20
C LEU A 104 -10.77 -7.98 -15.79
N LYS A 105 -10.54 -8.48 -14.57
CA LYS A 105 -11.27 -9.64 -14.04
C LYS A 105 -12.78 -9.42 -13.96
N ILE A 106 -13.23 -8.21 -13.63
CA ILE A 106 -14.66 -7.88 -13.61
C ILE A 106 -15.21 -7.86 -15.03
N GLU A 107 -14.51 -7.22 -15.97
CA GLU A 107 -14.94 -7.16 -17.37
C GLU A 107 -15.04 -8.54 -18.02
N ASP A 108 -14.08 -9.41 -17.77
CA ASP A 108 -14.09 -10.78 -18.28
C ASP A 108 -15.24 -11.60 -17.68
N ALA A 109 -15.56 -11.37 -16.40
CA ALA A 109 -16.71 -12.02 -15.76
C ALA A 109 -18.06 -11.54 -16.30
N LEU A 110 -18.15 -10.30 -16.80
CA LEU A 110 -19.37 -9.73 -17.39
C LEU A 110 -19.62 -10.17 -18.84
N LYS A 111 -18.57 -10.64 -19.54
CA LYS A 111 -18.65 -11.08 -20.94
C LYS A 111 -19.00 -12.58 -21.09
N ASN A 112 -18.95 -13.35 -20.01
CA ASN A 112 -19.28 -14.79 -19.95
C ASN A 112 -20.68 -15.00 -19.37
#